data_AF-A0A515EJD4-F1
#
_entry.id   AF-A0A515EJD4-F1
#
_cell.length_a   1.000
_cell.length_b   1.000
_cell.length_c   1.000
_cell.angle_alpha   90.00
_cell.angle_beta   90.00
_cell.angle_gamma   90.00
#
_symmetry.space_group_name_H-M   'P 1'
#
loop_
_entity.id
_entity.type
_entity.pdbx_description
1 polymer ?
#
loop_
_entity_poly.entity_id
_entity_poly.type
_entity_poly.pdbx_seq_one_letter_code
_entity_poly.pdbx_strand_id
1 'polypeptide(L)'
;MTDDERFAFCHQLQEQLKPKNFWVTDFLAVRLMEVEFAFCNGESANSETILLCAKFCEELLYLKAPDAKTLSECMDKSTISAAAKSEVDTLLTLSQSTALGMATTAQACAALSGFFHLVFTRRLPPP
;
A
#
# COMPACT_ATOMS: atom_id res chain seq x y z
N MET A 1 -14.83 11.70 -8.43
CA MET A 1 -14.73 11.48 -6.98
C MET A 1 -14.30 12.81 -6.37
N THR A 2 -15.01 13.36 -5.38
CA THR A 2 -14.62 14.62 -4.72
C THR A 2 -13.50 14.38 -3.70
N ASP A 3 -12.79 15.42 -3.29
CA ASP A 3 -11.71 15.32 -2.28
C ASP A 3 -12.23 14.72 -0.95
N ASP A 4 -13.48 15.00 -0.61
CA ASP A 4 -14.17 14.42 0.56
C ASP A 4 -14.32 12.89 0.47
N GLU A 5 -14.57 12.35 -0.71
CA GLU A 5 -14.72 10.90 -0.92
C GLU A 5 -13.38 10.16 -0.81
N ARG A 6 -12.29 10.79 -1.24
CA ARG A 6 -10.92 10.26 -1.09
C ARG A 6 -10.53 10.17 0.38
N PHE A 7 -10.78 11.24 1.13
CA PHE A 7 -10.51 11.28 2.56
C PHE A 7 -11.34 10.24 3.33
N ALA A 8 -12.64 10.13 3.01
CA ALA A 8 -13.52 9.13 3.60
C ALA A 8 -13.05 7.69 3.33
N PHE A 9 -12.58 7.42 2.11
CA PHE A 9 -12.01 6.12 1.75
C PHE A 9 -10.76 5.79 2.59
N CYS A 10 -9.81 6.72 2.68
CA CYS A 10 -8.61 6.53 3.50
C CYS A 10 -8.94 6.27 4.96
N HIS A 11 -9.88 7.04 5.53
CA HIS A 11 -10.32 6.88 6.91
C HIS A 11 -10.99 5.52 7.15
N GLN A 12 -11.92 5.13 6.29
CA GLN A 12 -12.62 3.83 6.40
C GLN A 12 -11.64 2.66 6.33
N LEU A 13 -10.71 2.72 5.37
CA LEU A 13 -9.72 1.66 5.18
C LEU A 13 -8.75 1.57 6.38
N GLN A 14 -8.34 2.71 6.93
CA GLN A 14 -7.59 2.72 8.19
C GLN A 14 -8.40 2.07 9.31
N GLU A 15 -9.66 2.43 9.54
CA GLU A 15 -10.48 1.85 10.61
C GLU A 15 -10.65 0.33 10.48
N GLN A 16 -10.84 -0.17 9.25
CA GLN A 16 -10.97 -1.60 8.99
C GLN A 16 -9.69 -2.39 9.26
N LEU A 17 -8.53 -1.77 9.04
CA LEU A 17 -7.24 -2.44 9.13
C LEU A 17 -6.48 -2.16 10.44
N LYS A 18 -6.85 -1.12 11.21
CA LYS A 18 -6.11 -0.65 12.40
C LYS A 18 -6.25 -1.59 13.61
N PRO A 19 -5.15 -2.13 14.16
CA PRO A 19 -5.19 -2.91 15.40
C PRO A 19 -4.95 -2.07 16.66
N LYS A 20 -5.39 -2.55 17.84
CA LYS A 20 -4.96 -2.02 19.16
C LYS A 20 -3.44 -2.20 19.32
N ASN A 21 -2.74 -1.13 19.72
CA ASN A 21 -1.28 -0.99 19.87
C ASN A 21 -0.47 -0.87 18.57
N PHE A 22 -0.95 -0.07 17.61
CA PHE A 22 -0.22 0.27 16.40
C PHE A 22 1.05 1.08 16.70
N TRP A 23 2.23 0.49 16.47
CA TRP A 23 3.50 1.21 16.34
C TRP A 23 4.38 0.57 15.26
N VAL A 24 5.11 1.41 14.50
CA VAL A 24 6.59 1.44 14.33
C VAL A 24 7.00 2.75 13.62
N THR A 25 7.56 3.66 14.42
CA THR A 25 8.66 4.63 14.18
C THR A 25 8.80 5.30 12.81
N ASP A 26 8.63 6.63 12.78
CA ASP A 26 8.97 7.66 11.77
C ASP A 26 9.00 7.27 10.28
N PHE A 27 9.75 6.25 9.87
CA PHE A 27 9.75 5.69 8.52
C PHE A 27 8.33 5.37 8.01
N LEU A 28 7.55 4.55 8.73
CA LEU A 28 6.19 4.20 8.30
C LEU A 28 5.27 5.42 8.28
N ALA A 29 5.44 6.33 9.26
CA ALA A 29 4.66 7.56 9.33
C ALA A 29 4.93 8.48 8.12
N VAL A 30 6.20 8.63 7.73
CA VAL A 30 6.60 9.39 6.55
C VAL A 30 6.03 8.77 5.28
N ARG A 31 6.13 7.45 5.09
CA ARG A 31 5.58 6.78 3.90
C ARG A 31 4.06 6.87 3.80
N LEU A 32 3.37 6.76 4.93
CA LEU A 32 1.93 6.97 5.00
C LEU A 32 1.55 8.41 4.62
N MET A 33 2.25 9.42 5.17
CA MET A 33 1.99 10.82 4.85
C MET A 33 2.27 11.15 3.37
N GLU A 34 3.36 10.60 2.80
CA GLU A 34 3.70 10.82 1.39
C GLU A 34 2.62 10.27 0.44
N VAL A 35 2.15 9.05 0.71
CA VAL A 35 1.07 8.42 -0.07
C VAL A 35 -0.26 9.13 0.11
N GLU A 36 -0.61 9.49 1.34
CA GLU A 36 -1.83 10.24 1.65
C GLU A 36 -1.83 11.60 0.95
N PHE A 37 -0.73 12.35 1.04
CA PHE A 37 -0.59 13.64 0.40
C PHE A 37 -0.72 13.55 -1.12
N ALA A 38 -0.03 12.60 -1.75
CA ALA A 38 -0.15 12.37 -3.19
C ALA A 38 -1.60 12.01 -3.59
N PHE A 39 -2.26 11.15 -2.83
CA PHE A 39 -3.64 10.76 -3.14
C PHE A 39 -4.64 11.89 -2.93
N CYS A 40 -4.48 12.71 -1.89
CA CYS A 40 -5.35 13.85 -1.63
C CYS A 40 -5.20 14.97 -2.67
N ASN A 41 -4.14 14.97 -3.50
CA ASN A 41 -3.95 15.93 -4.60
C ASN A 41 -4.80 15.62 -5.86
N GLY A 42 -5.74 14.68 -5.78
CA GLY A 42 -6.73 14.46 -6.82
C GLY A 42 -6.24 13.62 -8.00
N GLU A 43 -6.96 13.69 -9.12
CA GLU A 43 -6.79 12.76 -10.24
C GLU A 43 -5.43 12.89 -10.92
N SER A 44 -4.90 14.11 -10.97
CA SER A 44 -3.58 14.40 -11.57
C SER A 44 -2.42 13.69 -10.85
N ALA A 45 -2.60 13.29 -9.60
CA ALA A 45 -1.60 12.62 -8.77
C ALA A 45 -1.88 11.11 -8.59
N ASN A 46 -2.86 10.54 -9.31
CA ASN A 46 -3.18 9.11 -9.24
C ASN A 46 -1.98 8.22 -9.63
N SER A 47 -1.26 8.59 -10.71
CA SER A 47 -0.07 7.84 -11.15
C SER A 47 1.04 7.91 -10.10
N GLU A 48 1.24 9.06 -9.48
CA GLU A 48 2.21 9.24 -8.39
C GLU A 48 1.83 8.38 -7.18
N THR A 49 0.55 8.39 -6.78
CA THR A 49 0.03 7.55 -5.70
C THR A 49 0.34 6.07 -5.95
N ILE A 50 0.06 5.56 -7.16
CA ILE A 50 0.33 4.16 -7.52
C ILE A 50 1.81 3.84 -7.42
N LEU A 51 2.68 4.71 -7.95
CA LEU A 51 4.13 4.52 -7.92
C LEU A 51 4.69 4.54 -6.50
N LEU A 52 4.23 5.48 -5.66
CA LEU A 52 4.61 5.55 -4.24
C LEU A 52 4.16 4.30 -3.49
N CYS A 53 2.90 3.89 -3.65
CA CYS A 53 2.38 2.68 -3.03
C CYS A 53 3.19 1.45 -3.44
N ALA A 54 3.47 1.26 -4.73
CA ALA A 54 4.24 0.11 -5.21
C ALA A 54 5.66 0.08 -4.65
N LYS A 55 6.35 1.23 -4.70
CA LYS A 55 7.70 1.38 -4.14
C LYS A 55 7.73 1.06 -2.64
N PHE A 56 6.80 1.61 -1.86
CA PHE A 56 6.79 1.41 -0.42
C PHE A 56 6.33 -0.01 -0.04
N CYS A 57 5.43 -0.63 -0.82
CA CYS A 57 5.13 -2.05 -0.68
C CYS A 57 6.38 -2.91 -0.84
N GLU A 58 7.18 -2.66 -1.89
CA GLU A 58 8.44 -3.37 -2.12
C GLU A 58 9.43 -3.16 -0.97
N GLU A 59 9.68 -1.92 -0.55
CA GLU A 59 10.54 -1.60 0.60
C GLU A 59 10.09 -2.35 1.87
N LEU A 60 8.78 -2.35 2.16
CA LEU A 60 8.23 -3.02 3.34
C LEU A 60 8.34 -4.55 3.26
N LEU A 61 8.19 -5.13 2.09
CA LEU A 61 8.32 -6.57 1.87
C LEU A 61 9.75 -7.03 2.13
N TYR A 62 10.75 -6.32 1.61
CA TYR A 62 12.16 -6.61 1.88
C TYR A 62 12.54 -6.39 3.35
N LEU A 63 12.03 -5.32 3.99
CA LEU A 63 12.27 -5.08 5.42
C LEU A 63 11.66 -6.19 6.30
N LYS A 64 10.51 -6.75 5.90
CA LYS A 64 9.86 -7.84 6.63
C LYS A 64 10.51 -9.20 6.38
N ALA A 65 11.25 -9.38 5.27
CA ALA A 65 11.91 -10.62 4.87
C ALA A 65 13.37 -10.37 4.39
N PRO A 66 14.31 -10.00 5.28
CA PRO A 66 15.66 -9.56 4.90
C PRO A 66 16.50 -10.64 4.19
N ASP A 67 16.16 -11.93 4.38
CA ASP A 67 16.84 -13.05 3.73
C ASP A 67 16.28 -13.40 2.35
N ALA A 68 15.22 -12.71 1.90
CA ALA A 68 14.61 -12.95 0.60
C ALA A 68 15.42 -12.29 -0.51
N LYS A 69 15.66 -13.03 -1.61
CA LYS A 69 16.44 -12.56 -2.76
C LYS A 69 15.58 -11.96 -3.86
N THR A 70 14.27 -12.18 -3.80
CA THR A 70 13.31 -11.72 -4.81
C THR A 70 12.04 -11.21 -4.13
N LEU A 71 11.32 -10.36 -4.84
CA LEU A 71 10.02 -9.86 -4.37
C LEU A 71 8.99 -10.98 -4.21
N SER A 72 8.99 -11.97 -5.12
CA SER A 72 8.16 -13.17 -5.01
C SER A 72 8.42 -13.92 -3.69
N GLU A 73 9.69 -14.08 -3.33
CA GLU A 73 10.06 -14.74 -2.07
C GLU A 73 9.65 -13.90 -0.84
N CYS A 74 9.74 -12.57 -0.93
CA CYS A 74 9.22 -11.68 0.13
C CYS A 74 7.70 -11.85 0.30
N MET A 75 6.97 -11.92 -0.82
CA MET A 75 5.53 -12.14 -0.84
C MET A 75 5.16 -13.48 -0.23
N ASP A 76 5.88 -14.56 -0.53
CA ASP A 76 5.66 -15.88 0.06
C ASP A 76 5.87 -15.87 1.58
N LYS A 77 6.95 -15.22 2.04
CA LYS A 77 7.30 -15.08 3.46
C LYS A 77 6.42 -14.07 4.22
N SER A 78 5.67 -13.23 3.52
CA SER A 78 4.82 -12.22 4.14
C SER A 78 3.63 -12.86 4.88
N THR A 79 3.24 -12.25 6.00
CA THR A 79 2.12 -12.69 6.86
C THR A 79 0.77 -12.09 6.45
N ILE A 80 0.71 -11.42 5.30
CA ILE A 80 -0.53 -10.87 4.75
C ILE A 80 -1.42 -11.97 4.17
N SER A 81 -2.74 -11.74 4.17
CA SER A 81 -3.72 -12.68 3.63
C SER A 81 -3.52 -12.92 2.13
N ALA A 82 -4.02 -14.04 1.60
CA ALA A 82 -3.94 -14.32 0.17
C ALA A 82 -4.62 -13.23 -0.69
N ALA A 83 -5.72 -12.66 -0.20
CA ALA A 83 -6.39 -11.53 -0.85
C ALA A 83 -5.47 -10.30 -0.89
N ALA A 84 -4.84 -9.95 0.23
CA ALA A 84 -3.89 -8.85 0.29
C ALA A 84 -2.66 -9.11 -0.61
N LYS A 85 -2.20 -10.36 -0.73
CA LYS A 85 -1.11 -10.69 -1.65
C LYS A 85 -1.50 -10.42 -3.10
N SER A 86 -2.70 -10.82 -3.49
CA SER A 86 -3.24 -10.55 -4.82
C SER A 86 -3.37 -9.05 -5.11
N GLU A 87 -3.75 -8.24 -4.13
CA GLU A 87 -3.84 -6.77 -4.29
C GLU A 87 -2.46 -6.14 -4.48
N VAL A 88 -1.46 -6.58 -3.72
CA VAL A 88 -0.07 -6.13 -3.86
C VAL A 88 0.52 -6.55 -5.20
N ASP A 89 0.28 -7.78 -5.67
CA ASP A 89 0.74 -8.23 -6.99
C ASP A 89 0.10 -7.42 -8.12
N THR A 90 -1.20 -7.12 -7.98
CA THR A 90 -1.93 -6.27 -8.93
C THR A 90 -1.32 -4.87 -8.95
N LEU A 91 -1.02 -4.28 -7.79
CA LEU A 91 -0.35 -2.99 -7.66
C LEU A 91 1.04 -2.99 -8.32
N LEU A 92 1.87 -4.00 -8.07
CA LEU A 92 3.21 -4.09 -8.65
C LEU A 92 3.14 -4.19 -10.19
N THR A 93 2.23 -5.02 -10.70
CA THR A 93 1.97 -5.14 -12.15
C THR A 93 1.45 -3.82 -12.73
N LEU A 94 0.56 -3.14 -12.00
CA LEU A 94 0.02 -1.86 -12.38
C LEU A 94 1.11 -0.79 -12.43
N SER A 95 2.02 -0.75 -11.46
CA SER A 95 3.13 0.22 -11.43
C SER A 95 4.08 0.10 -12.63
N GLN A 96 4.24 -1.12 -13.17
CA GLN A 96 5.04 -1.39 -14.36
C GLN A 96 4.30 -1.06 -15.66
N SER A 97 2.96 -1.10 -15.65
CA SER A 97 2.12 -0.82 -16.82
C SER A 97 1.59 0.61 -16.88
N THR A 98 1.68 1.36 -15.78
CA THR A 98 1.24 2.75 -15.71
C THR A 98 2.15 3.61 -16.59
N ALA A 99 1.77 3.76 -17.86
CA ALA A 99 2.26 4.84 -18.70
C ALA A 99 1.96 6.16 -17.97
N LEU A 100 3.01 6.91 -17.66
CA LEU A 100 2.98 8.20 -16.96
C LEU A 100 1.81 9.07 -17.47
N GLY A 101 0.75 9.23 -16.67
CA GLY A 101 -0.32 10.21 -16.91
C GLY A 101 -1.76 9.71 -17.12
N MET A 102 -2.04 8.40 -17.16
CA MET A 102 -3.40 7.88 -17.43
C MET A 102 -4.04 7.07 -16.29
N ALA A 103 -3.52 7.17 -15.07
CA ALA A 103 -4.06 6.41 -13.94
C ALA A 103 -5.42 6.94 -13.46
N THR A 104 -6.38 6.04 -13.32
CA THR A 104 -7.72 6.33 -12.79
C THR A 104 -7.74 6.39 -11.26
N THR A 105 -8.75 7.06 -10.70
CA THR A 105 -8.95 7.14 -9.25
C THR A 105 -9.16 5.74 -8.65
N ALA A 106 -9.88 4.86 -9.35
CA ALA A 106 -10.09 3.48 -8.90
C ALA A 106 -8.76 2.70 -8.77
N GLN A 107 -7.84 2.91 -9.71
CA GLN A 107 -6.50 2.32 -9.66
C GLN A 107 -5.67 2.86 -8.49
N ALA A 108 -5.75 4.17 -8.21
CA ALA A 108 -5.11 4.76 -7.04
C ALA A 108 -5.71 4.24 -5.71
N CYS A 109 -7.04 4.07 -5.63
CA CYS A 109 -7.69 3.45 -4.47
C CYS A 109 -7.25 1.98 -4.26
N ALA A 110 -7.14 1.21 -5.34
CA ALA A 110 -6.65 -0.17 -5.27
C ALA A 110 -5.19 -0.23 -4.80
N ALA A 111 -4.34 0.70 -5.27
CA ALA A 111 -2.96 0.83 -4.81
C ALA A 111 -2.87 1.15 -3.31
N LEU A 112 -3.70 2.07 -2.83
CA LEU A 112 -3.83 2.38 -1.40
C LEU A 112 -4.26 1.18 -0.58
N SER A 113 -5.24 0.41 -1.07
CA SER A 113 -5.70 -0.82 -0.43
C SER A 113 -4.54 -1.80 -0.21
N GLY A 114 -3.81 -2.14 -1.28
CA GLY A 114 -2.67 -3.04 -1.20
C GLY A 114 -1.57 -2.54 -0.26
N PHE A 115 -1.26 -1.23 -0.31
CA PHE A 115 -0.27 -0.62 0.59
C PHE A 115 -0.69 -0.67 2.06
N PHE A 116 -1.94 -0.28 2.38
CA PHE A 116 -2.45 -0.31 3.74
C PHE A 116 -2.57 -1.73 4.28
N HIS A 117 -2.90 -2.70 3.45
CA HIS A 117 -2.82 -4.11 3.85
C HIS A 117 -1.41 -4.47 4.31
N LEU A 118 -0.34 -4.06 3.61
CA LEU A 118 1.02 -4.34 4.06
C LEU A 118 1.42 -3.58 5.33
N VAL A 119 1.00 -2.33 5.47
CA VAL A 119 1.31 -1.48 6.64
C VAL A 119 0.60 -1.97 7.90
N PHE A 120 -0.69 -2.26 7.81
CA PHE A 120 -1.53 -2.54 8.97
C PHE A 120 -1.65 -4.03 9.31
N THR A 121 -1.19 -4.94 8.45
CA THR A 121 -1.22 -6.38 8.77
C THR A 121 -0.16 -6.75 9.80
N ARG A 122 -0.65 -7.37 10.89
CA ARG A 122 0.17 -7.93 11.97
C ARG A 122 0.98 -9.13 11.46
N ARG A 123 2.18 -9.33 12.00
CA ARG A 123 2.70 -10.70 12.17
C ARG A 123 1.67 -11.45 13.01
N LEU A 124 0.95 -12.41 12.42
CA LEU A 124 0.27 -13.40 13.23
C LEU A 124 1.35 -14.09 14.08
N PRO A 125 1.16 -14.25 15.40
CA PRO A 125 2.06 -15.09 16.18
C PRO A 125 2.10 -16.47 15.51
N PRO A 126 3.26 -17.14 15.47
CA PRO A 126 3.32 -18.51 14.97
C PRO A 126 2.35 -19.39 15.77
N PRO A 127 1.75 -20.41 15.15
CA PRO A 127 0.86 -21.35 15.83
C PRO A 127 1.56 -22.07 16.98
#